data_AF-A1ATZ7-F1
#
_entry.id   AF-A1ATZ7-F1
#
_cell.length_a   1.000
_cell.length_b   1.000
_cell.length_c   1.000
_cell.angle_alpha   90.00
_cell.angle_beta   90.00
_cell.angle_gamma   90.00
#
_symmetry.space_group_name_H-M   'P 1'
#
loop_
_entity.id
_entity.type
_entity.pdbx_description
1 polymer ?
#
loop_
_entity_poly.entity_id
_entity_poly.type
_entity_poly.pdbx_seq_one_letter_code
_entity_poly.pdbx_strand_id
1 'polypeptide(L)'
;MHENIVVFIMGAGTFFILVAAIGVVRMPDIYMRLSAASKASTLGASFILAAVALFFDSTPVSGKVIAIISFTLLTAPIAAHMLGRAAYLSGTPLWEKSVCDELGAAGEWDRRVKEGCSASGDKHD
;
A
#
# COMPACT_ATOMS: atom_id res chain seq x y z
N MET A 1 14.94 -13.23 -29.12
CA MET A 1 15.31 -13.59 -27.72
C MET A 1 14.71 -12.65 -26.68
N HIS A 2 14.52 -11.36 -26.97
CA HIS A 2 13.88 -10.40 -26.05
C HIS A 2 12.41 -10.71 -25.72
N GLU A 3 11.64 -11.25 -26.67
CA GLU A 3 10.22 -11.59 -26.45
C GLU A 3 9.99 -12.53 -25.26
N ASN A 4 10.78 -13.61 -25.13
CA ASN A 4 10.60 -14.56 -24.02
C ASN A 4 10.87 -13.90 -22.66
N ILE A 5 11.87 -13.00 -22.60
CA ILE A 5 12.21 -12.26 -21.39
C ILE A 5 11.09 -11.29 -21.04
N VAL A 6 10.56 -10.55 -22.02
CA VAL A 6 9.45 -9.60 -21.85
C VAL A 6 8.20 -10.33 -21.35
N VAL A 7 7.83 -11.46 -21.97
CA VAL A 7 6.68 -12.27 -21.55
C VAL A 7 6.85 -12.79 -20.13
N PHE A 8 8.04 -13.29 -19.78
CA PHE A 8 8.32 -13.78 -18.43
C PHE A 8 8.19 -12.67 -17.38
N ILE A 9 8.80 -11.50 -17.63
CA ILE A 9 8.75 -10.33 -16.74
C ILE A 9 7.31 -9.81 -16.60
N MET A 10 6.59 -9.70 -17.71
CA MET A 10 5.19 -9.25 -17.72
C MET A 10 4.28 -10.22 -16.96
N GLY A 11 4.49 -11.52 -17.12
CA GLY A 11 3.80 -12.57 -16.38
C GLY A 11 4.08 -12.49 -14.87
N ALA A 12 5.35 -12.31 -14.49
CA ALA A 12 5.74 -12.11 -13.09
C ALA A 12 5.08 -10.86 -12.48
N GLY A 13 5.11 -9.72 -13.20
CA GLY A 13 4.48 -8.48 -12.76
C GLY A 13 2.97 -8.63 -12.56
N THR A 14 2.29 -9.30 -13.50
CA THR A 14 0.85 -9.59 -13.41
C THR A 14 0.52 -10.49 -12.22
N PHE A 15 1.34 -11.52 -11.98
CA PHE A 15 1.21 -12.39 -10.82
C PHE A 15 1.34 -11.61 -9.51
N PHE A 16 2.31 -10.70 -9.38
CA PHE A 16 2.45 -9.87 -8.19
C PHE A 16 1.26 -8.92 -7.96
N ILE A 17 0.70 -8.34 -9.02
CA ILE A 17 -0.53 -7.52 -8.91
C ILE A 17 -1.72 -8.38 -8.44
N LEU A 18 -1.85 -9.60 -8.95
CA LEU A 18 -2.87 -10.54 -8.52
C LEU A 18 -2.70 -10.92 -7.04
N VAL A 19 -1.47 -11.18 -6.61
CA VAL A 19 -1.14 -11.41 -5.18
C VAL A 19 -1.46 -10.18 -4.33
N ALA A 20 -1.21 -8.97 -4.83
CA ALA A 20 -1.58 -7.73 -4.13
C ALA A 20 -3.09 -7.64 -3.93
N ALA A 21 -3.88 -7.91 -4.97
CA ALA A 21 -5.34 -7.90 -4.90
C ALA A 21 -5.88 -8.96 -3.91
N ILE A 22 -5.34 -10.18 -3.95
CA ILE A 22 -5.69 -11.23 -2.99
C ILE A 22 -5.29 -10.82 -1.57
N GLY A 23 -4.12 -10.20 -1.39
CA GLY A 23 -3.64 -9.71 -0.09
C GLY A 23 -4.59 -8.70 0.56
N VAL A 24 -5.18 -7.80 -0.25
CA VAL A 24 -6.19 -6.83 0.22
C VAL A 24 -7.46 -7.52 0.70
N VAL A 25 -7.92 -8.55 -0.02
CA VAL A 25 -9.19 -9.25 0.30
C VAL A 25 -9.02 -10.24 1.46
N ARG A 26 -7.87 -10.92 1.53
CA ARG A 26 -7.66 -12.04 2.45
C ARG A 26 -7.26 -11.61 3.85
N MET A 27 -6.57 -10.48 4.01
CA MET A 27 -6.03 -10.08 5.32
C MET A 27 -7.12 -9.44 6.21
N PRO A 28 -7.27 -9.87 7.47
CA PRO A 28 -8.29 -9.31 8.39
C PRO A 28 -8.13 -7.86 8.80
N ASP A 29 -6.92 -7.33 8.87
CA ASP A 29 -6.65 -5.98 9.41
C ASP A 29 -6.15 -5.02 8.29
N ILE A 30 -6.59 -3.76 8.35
CA ILE A 30 -6.16 -2.66 7.47
C ILE A 30 -4.63 -2.51 7.46
N TYR A 31 -3.95 -2.60 8.60
CA TYR A 31 -2.49 -2.45 8.66
C TYR A 31 -1.78 -3.58 7.92
N MET A 32 -2.29 -4.81 8.09
CA MET A 32 -1.77 -5.98 7.39
C MET A 32 -2.07 -5.92 5.89
N ARG A 33 -3.30 -5.54 5.51
CA ARG A 33 -3.68 -5.29 4.10
C ARG A 33 -2.77 -4.27 3.45
N LEU A 34 -2.52 -3.14 4.11
CA LEU A 34 -1.75 -2.04 3.57
C LEU A 34 -0.29 -2.44 3.32
N SER A 35 0.34 -3.13 4.27
CA SER A 35 1.72 -3.60 4.10
C SER A 35 1.86 -4.71 3.06
N ALA A 36 0.92 -5.65 3.00
CA ALA A 36 0.91 -6.73 2.01
C ALA A 36 0.68 -6.19 0.60
N ALA A 37 -0.35 -5.34 0.44
CA ALA A 37 -0.71 -4.73 -0.83
C ALA A 37 0.42 -3.83 -1.36
N SER A 38 0.99 -2.97 -0.51
CA SER A 38 2.03 -2.02 -0.95
C SER A 38 3.29 -2.72 -1.44
N LYS A 39 3.74 -3.79 -0.76
CA LYS A 39 4.92 -4.57 -1.19
C LYS A 39 4.67 -5.28 -2.51
N ALA A 40 3.54 -5.99 -2.62
CA ALA A 40 3.20 -6.77 -3.80
C ALA A 40 2.89 -5.87 -5.01
N SER A 41 2.16 -4.76 -4.82
CA SER A 41 1.78 -3.85 -5.90
C SER A 41 2.97 -3.08 -6.45
N THR A 42 3.89 -2.64 -5.59
CA THR A 42 5.08 -1.89 -6.01
C THR A 42 6.03 -2.77 -6.83
N LEU A 43 6.20 -4.04 -6.43
CA LEU A 43 6.96 -5.02 -7.23
C LEU A 43 6.24 -5.36 -8.54
N GLY A 44 4.92 -5.56 -8.51
CA GLY A 44 4.15 -5.85 -9.73
C GLY A 44 4.23 -4.72 -10.75
N ALA A 45 4.02 -3.48 -10.31
CA ALA A 45 4.10 -2.30 -11.16
C ALA A 45 5.51 -2.09 -11.72
N SER A 46 6.57 -2.29 -10.92
CA SER A 46 7.94 -2.13 -11.39
C SER A 46 8.32 -3.18 -12.44
N PHE A 47 7.89 -4.44 -12.28
CA PHE A 47 8.09 -5.48 -13.29
C PHE A 47 7.34 -5.18 -14.58
N ILE A 48 6.08 -4.76 -14.52
CA ILE A 48 5.29 -4.40 -15.72
C ILE A 48 5.96 -3.23 -16.47
N LEU A 49 6.37 -2.17 -15.75
CA LEU A 49 7.04 -1.04 -16.35
C LEU A 49 8.42 -1.41 -16.93
N ALA A 50 9.17 -2.29 -16.28
CA ALA A 50 10.43 -2.83 -16.79
C ALA A 50 10.22 -3.64 -18.09
N ALA A 51 9.15 -4.44 -18.19
CA ALA A 51 8.79 -5.13 -19.42
C ALA A 51 8.53 -4.15 -20.57
N VAL A 52 7.81 -3.05 -20.29
CA VAL A 52 7.53 -1.99 -21.27
C VAL A 52 8.81 -1.31 -21.74
N ALA A 53 9.73 -0.99 -20.84
CA ALA A 53 11.03 -0.40 -21.20
C ALA A 53 11.83 -1.32 -22.14
N LEU A 54 11.87 -2.63 -21.84
CA LEU A 54 12.57 -3.63 -22.65
C LEU A 54 11.88 -3.89 -24.00
N PHE A 55 10.56 -3.76 -24.08
CA PHE A 55 9.81 -3.97 -25.32
C PHE A 55 10.02 -2.85 -26.34
N PHE A 56 10.00 -1.58 -25.88
CA PHE A 56 10.14 -0.43 -26.77
C PHE A 56 11.61 -0.06 -27.07
N ASP A 57 12.56 -0.51 -26.24
CA ASP A 57 14.01 -0.30 -26.35
C ASP A 57 14.41 1.13 -26.79
N SER A 58 13.68 2.12 -26.28
CA SER A 58 13.85 3.52 -26.67
C SER A 58 14.22 4.37 -25.47
N THR A 59 15.30 5.15 -25.61
CA THR A 59 15.82 6.06 -24.59
C THR A 59 14.75 6.95 -23.93
N PRO A 60 13.81 7.59 -24.66
CA PRO A 60 12.78 8.41 -24.03
C PRO A 60 11.76 7.61 -23.22
N VAL A 61 11.51 6.34 -23.56
CA VAL A 61 10.58 5.48 -22.81
C VAL A 61 11.25 4.97 -21.54
N SER A 62 12.50 4.50 -21.63
CA SER A 62 13.26 4.02 -20.47
C SER A 62 13.45 5.11 -19.41
N GLY A 63 13.72 6.36 -19.81
CA GLY A 63 13.80 7.49 -18.88
C GLY A 63 12.50 7.76 -18.12
N LYS A 64 11.35 7.69 -18.83
CA LYS A 64 10.02 7.83 -18.20
C LYS A 64 9.73 6.69 -17.25
N VAL A 65 10.05 5.45 -17.63
CA VAL A 65 9.83 4.27 -16.79
C VAL A 65 10.61 4.37 -15.48
N ILE A 66 11.88 4.75 -15.53
CA ILE A 66 12.69 4.94 -14.32
C ILE A 66 12.09 6.03 -13.44
N ALA A 67 11.69 7.17 -14.03
CA ALA A 67 11.04 8.25 -13.28
C ALA A 67 9.73 7.79 -12.59
N ILE A 68 8.89 7.01 -13.29
CA ILE A 68 7.63 6.47 -12.74
C ILE A 68 7.92 5.50 -11.59
N ILE A 69 8.89 4.59 -11.75
CA ILE A 69 9.26 3.63 -10.69
C ILE A 69 9.78 4.38 -9.45
N SER A 70 10.71 5.31 -9.63
CA SER A 70 11.25 6.13 -8.54
C SER A 70 10.16 6.93 -7.83
N PHE A 71 9.26 7.56 -8.60
CA PHE A 71 8.15 8.31 -8.04
C PHE A 71 7.20 7.40 -7.24
N THR A 72 6.81 6.26 -7.79
CA THR A 72 5.93 5.29 -7.13
C THR A 72 6.54 4.77 -5.82
N LEU A 73 7.84 4.48 -5.83
CA LEU A 73 8.58 4.03 -4.64
C LEU A 73 8.63 5.09 -3.53
N LEU A 74 8.66 6.37 -3.89
CA LEU A 74 8.62 7.47 -2.91
C LEU A 74 7.19 7.71 -2.41
N THR A 75 6.20 7.64 -3.29
CA THR A 75 4.79 7.87 -2.95
C THR A 75 4.22 6.74 -2.09
N ALA A 76 4.55 5.49 -2.37
CA ALA A 76 4.03 4.32 -1.66
C ALA A 76 4.21 4.37 -0.12
N PRO A 77 5.40 4.65 0.44
CA PRO A 77 5.60 4.72 1.89
C PRO A 77 4.90 5.93 2.51
N ILE A 78 4.86 7.08 1.82
CA ILE A 78 4.15 8.28 2.30
C ILE A 78 2.65 8.00 2.38
N ALA A 79 2.08 7.42 1.31
CA ALA A 79 0.68 7.02 1.27
C ALA A 79 0.37 5.99 2.37
N ALA A 80 1.22 4.98 2.54
CA ALA A 80 1.04 3.98 3.58
C ALA A 80 1.10 4.58 4.99
N HIS A 81 2.02 5.51 5.25
CA HIS A 81 2.11 6.18 6.54
C HIS A 81 0.86 7.03 6.84
N MET A 82 0.39 7.81 5.86
CA MET A 82 -0.83 8.61 6.03
C MET A 82 -2.08 7.75 6.22
N LEU A 83 -2.22 6.66 5.45
CA LEU A 83 -3.33 5.72 5.60
C LEU A 83 -3.29 5.01 6.96
N GLY A 84 -2.12 4.58 7.43
CA GLY A 84 -1.96 3.98 8.76
C GLY A 84 -2.32 4.95 9.88
N ARG A 85 -1.89 6.21 9.78
CA ARG A 85 -2.25 7.26 10.74
C ARG A 85 -3.75 7.57 10.70
N ALA A 86 -4.34 7.68 9.51
CA ALA A 86 -5.77 7.93 9.36
C ALA A 86 -6.62 6.78 9.91
N ALA A 87 -6.23 5.53 9.65
CA ALA A 87 -6.89 4.34 10.22
C ALA A 87 -6.83 4.40 11.75
N TYR A 88 -5.66 4.68 12.32
CA TYR A 88 -5.50 4.78 13.77
C TYR A 88 -6.35 5.90 14.37
N LEU A 89 -6.38 7.08 13.73
CA LEU A 89 -7.22 8.22 14.12
C LEU A 89 -8.72 7.93 14.04
N SER A 90 -9.14 7.10 13.08
CA SER A 90 -10.54 6.70 12.91
C SER A 90 -11.00 5.64 13.91
N GLY A 91 -10.10 5.16 14.79
CA GLY A 91 -10.42 4.14 15.79
C GLY A 91 -10.68 2.76 15.19
N THR A 92 -10.14 2.44 14.01
CA THR A 92 -10.30 1.08 13.45
C THR A 92 -9.65 0.06 14.37
N PRO A 93 -10.37 -1.01 14.74
CA PRO A 93 -9.88 -2.01 15.66
C PRO A 93 -8.67 -2.74 15.06
N LEU A 94 -7.61 -2.87 15.86
CA LEU A 94 -6.49 -3.74 15.52
C LEU A 94 -6.94 -5.20 15.56
N TRP A 95 -6.23 -6.08 14.85
CA TRP A 95 -6.47 -7.52 14.95
C TRP A 95 -6.35 -8.00 16.39
N GLU A 96 -7.31 -8.81 16.88
CA GLU A 96 -7.29 -9.53 18.16
C GLU A 96 -5.98 -10.26 18.54
N LYS A 97 -5.13 -10.62 17.57
CA LYS A 97 -3.84 -11.31 17.81
C LYS A 97 -2.65 -10.36 17.85
N SER A 98 -2.90 -9.05 17.80
CA SER A 98 -1.86 -8.04 17.92
C SER A 98 -1.36 -8.02 19.36
N VAL A 99 -0.10 -8.41 19.57
CA VAL A 99 0.48 -8.59 20.91
C VAL A 99 0.94 -7.27 21.53
N CYS A 100 1.33 -6.29 20.70
CA CYS A 100 1.84 -5.00 21.16
C CYS A 100 1.12 -3.84 20.47
N ASP A 101 0.54 -2.95 21.28
CA ASP A 101 0.10 -1.61 20.88
C ASP A 101 0.63 -0.59 21.90
N GLU A 102 1.85 -0.10 21.66
CA GLU A 102 2.48 0.92 22.52
C GLU A 102 1.82 2.31 22.39
N LEU A 103 1.19 2.59 21.25
CA LEU A 103 0.47 3.85 21.01
C LEU A 103 -0.84 3.91 21.79
N GLY A 104 -1.55 2.78 21.90
CA GLY A 104 -2.72 2.62 22.76
C GLY A 104 -2.35 2.59 24.24
N ALA A 105 -1.24 1.93 24.61
CA ALA A 105 -0.77 1.83 25.99
C ALA A 105 -0.40 3.18 26.62
N ALA A 106 -0.02 4.18 25.82
CA ALA A 106 0.23 5.54 26.29
C ALA A 106 -1.04 6.28 26.78
N GLY A 107 -2.25 5.72 26.60
CA GLY A 107 -3.52 6.23 27.15
C GLY A 107 -3.96 7.62 26.66
N GLU A 108 -3.15 8.27 25.83
CA GLU A 108 -3.36 9.63 25.34
C GLU A 108 -4.28 9.65 24.10
N TRP A 109 -4.28 8.57 23.32
CA TRP A 109 -5.04 8.45 22.08
C TRP A 109 -6.52 8.06 22.28
N ASP A 110 -6.81 7.09 23.16
CA ASP A 110 -8.18 6.68 23.49
C ASP A 110 -9.02 7.86 24.00
N ARG A 111 -8.40 8.78 24.76
CA ARG A 111 -9.05 9.99 25.26
C ARG A 111 -9.46 10.95 24.14
N ARG A 112 -8.56 11.21 23.17
CA ARG A 112 -8.82 12.11 22.03
C ARG A 112 -9.83 11.55 21.03
N VAL A 113 -9.83 10.22 20.80
CA VAL A 113 -10.82 9.57 19.93
C VAL A 113 -12.21 9.61 20.57
N LYS A 114 -12.32 9.33 21.89
CA LYS A 114 -13.58 9.46 22.62
C LYS A 114 -14.11 10.89 22.66
N GLU A 115 -13.23 11.88 22.89
CA GLU A 115 -13.59 13.31 22.82
C GLU A 115 -14.07 13.71 21.41
N GLY A 116 -13.42 13.21 20.35
CA GLY A 116 -13.84 13.44 18.96
C GLY A 116 -15.19 12.82 18.60
N CYS A 117 -15.46 11.58 19.04
CA CYS A 117 -16.78 10.95 18.88
C CYS A 117 -17.87 11.68 19.70
N SER A 118 -17.56 12.13 20.91
CA SER A 118 -18.49 12.89 21.75
C SER A 118 -18.83 14.26 21.16
N ALA A 119 -17.86 14.94 20.52
CA ALA A 119 -18.10 16.22 19.86
C ALA A 119 -18.82 16.11 18.50
N SER A 120 -18.82 14.93 17.88
CA SER A 120 -19.53 14.66 16.62
C SER A 120 -20.99 14.24 16.85
N GLY A 121 -21.34 13.74 18.04
CA GLY A 121 -22.69 13.25 18.36
C GLY A 121 -23.71 14.33 18.73
N ASP A 122 -23.28 15.59 18.92
CA ASP A 122 -24.12 16.68 19.44
C ASP A 122 -24.55 17.70 18.36
N LYS A 123 -24.26 17.44 17.07
CA LYS A 123 -24.60 18.36 15.96
C LYS A 123 -25.75 17.85 15.06
N HIS A 124 -26.51 16.86 15.52
CA HIS A 124 -27.65 16.31 14.79
C HIS A 124 -28.99 16.32 15.54
N ASP A 125 -29.06 17.07 16.65
CA ASP A 125 -30.32 17.35 17.36
C ASP A 125 -30.79 18.79 17.14
#